data_AF-I0BBM2-F1
#
_entry.id   AF-I0BBM2-F1
#
_cell.length_a   1.000
_cell.length_b   1.000
_cell.length_c   1.000
_cell.angle_alpha   90.00
_cell.angle_beta   90.00
_cell.angle_gamma   90.00
#
_symmetry.space_group_name_H-M   'P 1'
#
loop_
_entity.id
_entity.type
_entity.pdbx_description
1 polymer ?
#
loop_
_entity_poly.entity_id
_entity_poly.type
_entity_poly.pdbx_seq_one_letter_code
_entity_poly.pdbx_strand_id
1 'polypeptide(L)'
;MAADNVQGSRFWELGRGYMRMKARPLERALFAYEFEGGPASEVIAALGAYRNEDGGFGRGLEPDIRCRASSVLATTVALQHLALLPKQDGEELIRGALGYLTAVYDPHLPGWEKVPPAVHSAPRAPWWDYRAPGTDWGNPNAEIAGYFKAYEEWAVSSEWVDGLVEQAVRHLNENSTLDEFHELLCYLRMAERVPLAVQARMSGKLGEMVERCTVKEPQGWEGYELQPVGAVPTPQSPYYERFADVLPANLDWLLDRQTEEGAWEPAWSWGRDEDEWAAAREEWKSVITLNNLRILRAYGRG
;
A
#
# COMPACT_ATOMS: atom_id res chain seq x y z
N MET A 1 12.29 9.25 30.04
CA MET A 1 13.07 10.29 29.32
C MET A 1 14.46 9.83 28.91
N ALA A 2 15.40 9.51 29.82
CA ALA A 2 16.76 9.10 29.39
C ALA A 2 16.82 7.66 28.79
N ALA A 3 16.05 6.71 29.32
CA ALA A 3 15.96 5.35 28.78
C ALA A 3 15.23 5.32 27.42
N ASP A 4 14.12 6.06 27.30
CA ASP A 4 13.35 6.20 26.05
C ASP A 4 14.20 6.80 24.91
N ASN A 5 15.07 7.77 25.22
CA ASN A 5 15.97 8.39 24.23
C ASN A 5 17.06 7.43 23.73
N VAL A 6 17.56 6.54 24.60
CA VAL A 6 18.59 5.55 24.23
C VAL A 6 17.98 4.39 23.46
N GLN A 7 16.78 3.94 23.85
CA GLN A 7 16.04 2.91 23.12
C GLN A 7 15.63 3.41 21.74
N GLY A 8 15.14 4.65 21.62
CA GLY A 8 14.85 5.30 20.34
C GLY A 8 16.06 5.41 19.42
N SER A 9 17.22 5.83 19.97
CA SER A 9 18.48 5.91 19.21
C SER A 9 18.94 4.56 18.66
N ARG A 10 18.91 3.49 19.47
CA ARG A 10 19.31 2.14 19.04
C ARG A 10 18.36 1.56 18.00
N PHE A 11 17.06 1.71 18.25
CA PHE A 11 16.00 1.28 17.35
C PHE A 11 16.18 1.88 15.94
N TRP A 12 16.39 3.19 15.89
CA TRP A 12 16.59 3.92 14.65
C TRP A 12 17.86 3.47 13.92
N GLU A 13 18.97 3.31 14.65
CA GLU A 13 20.23 2.84 14.07
C GLU A 13 20.12 1.46 13.43
N LEU A 14 19.41 0.52 14.08
CA LEU A 14 19.17 -0.82 13.53
C LEU A 14 18.31 -0.75 12.28
N GLY A 15 17.18 -0.04 12.32
CA GLY A 15 16.27 0.10 11.19
C GLY A 15 16.96 0.75 10.00
N ARG A 16 17.69 1.84 10.24
CA ARG A 16 18.52 2.53 9.24
C ARG A 16 19.60 1.63 8.67
N GLY A 17 20.27 0.84 9.50
CA GLY A 17 21.26 -0.15 9.08
C GLY A 17 20.66 -1.19 8.15
N TYR A 18 19.49 -1.74 8.49
CA TYR A 18 18.75 -2.67 7.66
C TYR A 18 18.39 -2.04 6.30
N MET A 19 17.80 -0.84 6.30
CA MET A 19 17.38 -0.16 5.07
C MET A 19 18.54 0.11 4.11
N ARG A 20 19.72 0.44 4.63
CA ARG A 20 20.91 0.68 3.79
C ARG A 20 21.52 -0.61 3.26
N MET A 21 21.62 -1.64 4.08
CA MET A 21 22.47 -2.80 3.79
C MET A 21 21.70 -4.00 3.26
N LYS A 22 20.45 -4.20 3.67
CA LYS A 22 19.68 -5.42 3.41
C LYS A 22 18.41 -5.21 2.60
N ALA A 23 17.78 -4.03 2.70
CA ALA A 23 16.52 -3.79 1.99
C ALA A 23 16.67 -3.95 0.46
N ARG A 24 15.58 -4.34 -0.21
CA ARG A 24 15.53 -4.39 -1.68
C ARG A 24 15.80 -2.98 -2.26
N PRO A 25 16.31 -2.88 -3.51
CA PRO A 25 16.74 -1.61 -4.09
C PRO A 25 15.69 -0.49 -4.02
N LEU A 26 14.41 -0.81 -4.24
CA LEU A 26 13.33 0.19 -4.19
C LEU A 26 13.16 0.80 -2.79
N GLU A 27 12.98 0.00 -1.73
CA GLU A 27 12.82 0.59 -0.39
C GLU A 27 14.10 1.23 0.15
N ARG A 28 15.29 0.77 -0.28
CA ARG A 28 16.52 1.51 0.02
C ARG A 28 16.51 2.90 -0.61
N ALA A 29 16.09 3.04 -1.87
CA ALA A 29 15.98 4.34 -2.53
C ALA A 29 14.91 5.22 -1.90
N LEU A 30 13.73 4.65 -1.57
CA LEU A 30 12.67 5.36 -0.85
C LEU A 30 13.13 5.83 0.53
N PHE A 31 13.86 4.98 1.27
CA PHE A 31 14.42 5.35 2.56
C PHE A 31 15.43 6.51 2.42
N ALA A 32 16.34 6.42 1.46
CA ALA A 32 17.30 7.49 1.21
C ALA A 32 16.61 8.81 0.86
N TYR A 33 15.60 8.77 -0.02
CA TYR A 33 14.79 9.94 -0.39
C TYR A 33 14.08 10.56 0.83
N GLU A 34 13.36 9.75 1.61
CA GLU A 34 12.49 10.26 2.67
C GLU A 34 13.22 10.62 3.97
N PHE A 35 14.32 9.94 4.29
CA PHE A 35 14.98 10.07 5.59
C PHE A 35 16.39 10.66 5.49
N GLU A 36 17.02 10.64 4.32
CA GLU A 36 18.43 11.02 4.16
C GLU A 36 18.67 12.09 3.10
N GLY A 37 17.61 12.65 2.51
CA GLY A 37 17.70 13.70 1.49
C GLY A 37 18.23 13.22 0.14
N GLY A 38 18.10 11.92 -0.16
CA GLY A 38 18.37 11.36 -1.49
C GLY A 38 17.44 11.96 -2.55
N PRO A 39 17.81 11.91 -3.85
CA PRO A 39 17.00 12.49 -4.91
C PRO A 39 15.84 11.55 -5.33
N ALA A 40 14.71 12.14 -5.74
CA ALA A 40 13.57 11.38 -6.28
C ALA A 40 13.94 10.52 -7.51
N SER A 41 14.93 10.96 -8.30
CA SER A 41 15.40 10.23 -9.48
C SER A 41 15.94 8.84 -9.19
N GLU A 42 16.51 8.60 -8.01
CA GLU A 42 16.96 7.25 -7.59
C GLU A 42 15.76 6.33 -7.32
N VAL A 43 14.68 6.86 -6.73
CA VAL A 43 13.43 6.13 -6.53
C VAL A 43 12.80 5.79 -7.88
N ILE A 44 12.74 6.75 -8.80
CA ILE A 44 12.21 6.57 -10.16
C ILE A 44 13.00 5.49 -10.92
N ALA A 45 14.34 5.53 -10.84
CA ALA A 45 15.19 4.52 -11.47
C ALA A 45 14.97 3.12 -10.87
N ALA A 46 14.91 3.00 -9.54
CA ALA A 46 14.67 1.74 -8.86
C ALA A 46 13.28 1.17 -9.17
N LEU A 47 12.24 2.01 -9.17
CA LEU A 47 10.87 1.62 -9.51
C LEU A 47 10.75 1.23 -10.99
N GLY A 48 11.46 1.93 -11.89
CA GLY A 48 11.50 1.65 -13.32
C GLY A 48 11.96 0.24 -13.68
N ALA A 49 12.74 -0.43 -12.81
CA ALA A 49 13.15 -1.83 -13.01
C ALA A 49 11.96 -2.82 -13.07
N TYR A 50 10.84 -2.45 -12.45
CA TYR A 50 9.61 -3.25 -12.38
C TYR A 50 8.61 -2.95 -13.50
N ARG A 51 8.82 -1.87 -14.26
CA ARG A 51 7.95 -1.45 -15.36
C ARG A 51 8.12 -2.37 -16.58
N ASN A 52 7.03 -2.67 -17.26
CA ASN A 52 7.00 -3.35 -18.55
C ASN A 52 6.71 -2.36 -19.71
N GLU A 53 6.91 -2.84 -20.94
CA GLU A 53 6.71 -2.04 -22.16
C GLU A 53 5.28 -1.53 -22.34
N ASP A 54 4.30 -2.25 -21.79
CA ASP A 54 2.87 -1.87 -21.80
C ASP A 54 2.53 -0.72 -20.84
N GLY A 55 3.51 -0.22 -20.07
CA GLY A 55 3.34 0.83 -19.07
C GLY A 55 2.91 0.33 -17.68
N GLY A 56 2.48 -0.92 -17.57
CA GLY A 56 2.14 -1.55 -16.30
C GLY A 56 3.38 -2.06 -15.55
N PHE A 57 3.15 -2.55 -14.34
CA PHE A 57 4.19 -3.04 -13.45
C PHE A 57 3.97 -4.50 -13.07
N GLY A 58 5.07 -5.22 -12.83
CA GLY A 58 5.09 -6.62 -12.41
C GLY A 58 6.45 -6.96 -11.81
N ARG A 59 6.97 -8.16 -12.10
CA ARG A 59 8.36 -8.55 -11.77
C ARG A 59 8.68 -8.51 -10.26
N GLY A 60 7.72 -8.87 -9.42
CA GLY A 60 7.90 -8.89 -7.96
C GLY A 60 7.85 -7.51 -7.29
N LEU A 61 7.29 -6.48 -7.95
CA LEU A 61 7.05 -5.20 -7.28
C LEU A 61 6.13 -5.38 -6.06
N GLU A 62 5.05 -6.11 -6.26
CA GLU A 62 4.31 -6.80 -5.20
C GLU A 62 5.06 -8.11 -4.90
N PRO A 63 5.75 -8.26 -3.75
CA PRO A 63 6.61 -9.41 -3.50
C PRO A 63 5.88 -10.75 -3.59
N ASP A 64 4.58 -10.76 -3.27
CA ASP A 64 3.72 -11.96 -3.34
C ASP A 64 3.42 -12.45 -4.77
N ILE A 65 3.83 -11.70 -5.81
CA ILE A 65 3.57 -12.03 -7.22
C ILE A 65 4.89 -12.07 -7.99
N ARG A 66 5.40 -13.28 -8.30
CA ARG A 66 6.64 -13.44 -9.10
C ARG A 66 6.41 -13.41 -10.60
N CYS A 67 5.17 -13.26 -11.04
CA CYS A 67 4.85 -13.13 -12.45
C CYS A 67 5.54 -11.88 -13.05
N ARG A 68 6.16 -12.05 -14.22
CA ARG A 68 6.84 -10.95 -14.93
C ARG A 68 5.87 -10.02 -15.64
N ALA A 69 4.72 -10.53 -16.06
CA ALA A 69 3.70 -9.76 -16.75
C ALA A 69 3.16 -8.64 -15.84
N SER A 70 2.67 -7.57 -16.46
CA SER A 70 2.02 -6.49 -15.73
C SER A 70 0.74 -6.98 -15.06
N SER A 71 0.47 -6.50 -13.86
CA SER A 71 -0.82 -6.68 -13.18
C SER A 71 -1.36 -5.35 -12.70
N VAL A 72 -2.68 -5.25 -12.58
CA VAL A 72 -3.34 -4.07 -12.02
C VAL A 72 -2.84 -3.82 -10.61
N LEU A 73 -2.74 -4.86 -9.78
CA LEU A 73 -2.27 -4.74 -8.41
C LEU A 73 -0.82 -4.23 -8.31
N ALA A 74 0.12 -4.82 -9.03
CA ALA A 74 1.49 -4.30 -8.99
C ALA A 74 1.58 -2.86 -9.55
N THR A 75 0.71 -2.52 -10.51
CA THR A 75 0.62 -1.14 -11.03
C THR A 75 0.07 -0.16 -10.00
N THR A 76 -0.87 -0.55 -9.14
CA THR A 76 -1.33 0.30 -8.03
C THR A 76 -0.24 0.46 -6.97
N VAL A 77 0.54 -0.57 -6.67
CA VAL A 77 1.73 -0.46 -5.80
C VAL A 77 2.74 0.57 -6.37
N ALA A 78 2.97 0.58 -7.68
CA ALA A 78 3.81 1.62 -8.30
C ALA A 78 3.23 3.04 -8.10
N LEU A 79 1.93 3.21 -8.31
CA LEU A 79 1.24 4.49 -8.11
C LEU A 79 1.26 4.94 -6.64
N GLN A 80 1.25 4.01 -5.68
CA GLN A 80 1.42 4.32 -4.26
C GLN A 80 2.77 4.98 -3.99
N HIS A 81 3.86 4.47 -4.57
CA HIS A 81 5.18 5.07 -4.43
C HIS A 81 5.31 6.39 -5.21
N LEU A 82 4.81 6.45 -6.44
CA LEU A 82 4.88 7.64 -7.28
C LEU A 82 4.12 8.83 -6.67
N ALA A 83 3.01 8.57 -5.97
CA ALA A 83 2.25 9.61 -5.30
C ALA A 83 2.97 10.26 -4.10
N LEU A 84 4.05 9.67 -3.60
CA LEU A 84 4.90 10.26 -2.55
C LEU A 84 5.97 11.21 -3.12
N LEU A 85 6.18 11.19 -4.44
CA LEU A 85 7.17 11.99 -5.12
C LEU A 85 6.56 13.27 -5.71
N PRO A 86 7.36 14.30 -6.00
CA PRO A 86 6.90 15.42 -6.80
C PRO A 86 6.39 14.92 -8.14
N LYS A 87 5.18 15.34 -8.53
CA LYS A 87 4.47 14.85 -9.72
C LYS A 87 5.33 14.88 -10.99
N GLN A 88 6.10 15.96 -11.19
CA GLN A 88 6.95 16.14 -12.35
C GLN A 88 8.09 15.12 -12.45
N ASP A 89 8.57 14.58 -11.33
CA ASP A 89 9.66 13.59 -11.32
C ASP A 89 9.14 12.20 -11.71
N GLY A 90 7.86 11.92 -11.43
CA GLY A 90 7.19 10.65 -11.73
C GLY A 90 6.30 10.65 -12.97
N GLU A 91 6.18 11.78 -13.67
CA GLU A 91 5.18 11.99 -14.73
C GLU A 91 5.14 10.86 -15.78
N GLU A 92 6.29 10.44 -16.31
CA GLU A 92 6.35 9.40 -17.33
C GLU A 92 5.83 8.05 -16.82
N LEU A 93 6.21 7.67 -15.59
CA LEU A 93 5.79 6.41 -14.98
C LEU A 93 4.31 6.45 -14.59
N ILE A 94 3.82 7.57 -14.07
CA ILE A 94 2.40 7.73 -13.72
C ILE A 94 1.55 7.64 -14.99
N ARG A 95 1.92 8.39 -16.05
CA ARG A 95 1.20 8.34 -17.32
C ARG A 95 1.20 6.94 -17.94
N GLY A 96 2.34 6.24 -17.87
CA GLY A 96 2.44 4.84 -18.31
C GLY A 96 1.51 3.91 -17.53
N ALA A 97 1.49 4.02 -16.19
CA ALA A 97 0.62 3.23 -15.32
C ALA A 97 -0.87 3.48 -15.61
N LEU A 98 -1.29 4.73 -15.73
CA LEU A 98 -2.69 5.08 -16.05
C LEU A 98 -3.08 4.65 -17.47
N GLY A 99 -2.15 4.73 -18.42
CA GLY A 99 -2.32 4.21 -19.78
C GLY A 99 -2.54 2.70 -19.79
N TYR A 100 -1.74 1.96 -19.03
CA TYR A 100 -1.93 0.51 -18.83
C TYR A 100 -3.29 0.21 -18.22
N LEU A 101 -3.65 0.85 -17.11
CA LEU A 101 -4.94 0.65 -16.42
C LEU A 101 -6.12 0.94 -17.35
N THR A 102 -6.02 1.99 -18.18
CA THR A 102 -7.03 2.28 -19.20
C THR A 102 -7.12 1.17 -20.25
N ALA A 103 -5.98 0.67 -20.72
CA ALA A 103 -5.93 -0.35 -21.77
C ALA A 103 -6.47 -1.71 -21.33
N VAL A 104 -6.33 -2.06 -20.04
CA VAL A 104 -6.85 -3.33 -19.48
C VAL A 104 -8.23 -3.19 -18.82
N TYR A 105 -8.85 -2.02 -18.89
CA TYR A 105 -10.21 -1.82 -18.38
C TYR A 105 -11.23 -2.45 -19.35
N ASP A 106 -12.04 -3.39 -18.84
CA ASP A 106 -13.16 -3.99 -19.58
C ASP A 106 -14.49 -3.50 -18.99
N PRO A 107 -15.30 -2.71 -19.72
CA PRO A 107 -16.58 -2.22 -19.24
C PRO A 107 -17.65 -3.32 -19.06
N HIS A 108 -17.39 -4.54 -19.53
CA HIS A 108 -18.27 -5.70 -19.31
C HIS A 108 -17.98 -6.42 -17.98
N LEU A 109 -16.87 -6.10 -17.32
CA LEU A 109 -16.54 -6.59 -15.99
C LEU A 109 -16.98 -5.57 -14.93
N PRO A 110 -17.28 -6.01 -13.69
CA PRO A 110 -17.65 -5.08 -12.62
C PRO A 110 -16.49 -4.12 -12.26
N GLY A 111 -15.25 -4.50 -12.54
CA GLY A 111 -14.05 -3.72 -12.28
C GLY A 111 -12.81 -4.38 -12.91
N TRP A 112 -11.63 -3.86 -12.60
CA TRP A 112 -10.36 -4.41 -13.05
C TRP A 112 -10.10 -5.82 -12.50
N GLU A 113 -9.49 -6.67 -13.34
CA GLU A 113 -8.87 -7.91 -12.88
C GLU A 113 -7.61 -7.59 -12.07
N LYS A 114 -7.55 -8.01 -10.80
CA LYS A 114 -6.43 -7.72 -9.89
C LYS A 114 -5.09 -8.17 -10.48
N VAL A 115 -5.09 -9.38 -11.04
CA VAL A 115 -3.96 -10.06 -11.68
C VAL A 115 -4.43 -10.69 -12.98
N PRO A 116 -3.57 -10.81 -14.00
CA PRO A 116 -3.94 -11.49 -15.25
C PRO A 116 -3.89 -13.02 -15.08
N PRO A 117 -4.55 -13.80 -15.98
CA PRO A 117 -4.41 -15.27 -16.01
C PRO A 117 -2.96 -15.76 -16.08
N ALA A 118 -2.07 -14.96 -16.69
CA ALA A 118 -0.63 -15.24 -16.77
C ALA A 118 0.06 -15.36 -15.40
N VAL A 119 -0.55 -14.92 -14.30
CA VAL A 119 -0.02 -15.10 -12.94
C VAL A 119 0.19 -16.59 -12.61
N HIS A 120 -0.57 -17.48 -13.25
CA HIS A 120 -0.45 -18.93 -13.09
C HIS A 120 0.85 -19.52 -13.65
N SER A 121 1.61 -18.77 -14.46
CA SER A 121 2.88 -19.22 -15.02
C SER A 121 4.08 -18.98 -14.08
N ALA A 122 3.86 -18.46 -12.87
CA ALA A 122 4.93 -18.14 -11.93
C ALA A 122 4.51 -18.40 -10.47
N PRO A 123 5.50 -18.62 -9.58
CA PRO A 123 5.29 -18.66 -8.13
C PRO A 123 4.59 -17.41 -7.60
N ARG A 124 3.73 -17.59 -6.60
CA ARG A 124 2.95 -16.50 -5.98
C ARG A 124 2.27 -16.98 -4.71
N ALA A 125 1.86 -16.05 -3.85
CA ALA A 125 0.99 -16.38 -2.73
C ALA A 125 -0.38 -16.95 -3.19
N PRO A 126 -1.01 -17.86 -2.43
CA PRO A 126 -2.27 -18.51 -2.83
C PRO A 126 -3.45 -17.53 -2.99
N TRP A 127 -3.44 -16.38 -2.31
CA TRP A 127 -4.45 -15.34 -2.48
C TRP A 127 -4.35 -14.57 -3.81
N TRP A 128 -3.25 -14.71 -4.55
CA TRP A 128 -3.07 -14.14 -5.89
C TRP A 128 -3.28 -15.15 -7.03
N ASP A 129 -3.93 -16.28 -6.74
CA ASP A 129 -4.49 -17.12 -7.81
C ASP A 129 -5.52 -16.31 -8.60
N TYR A 130 -5.46 -16.42 -9.94
CA TYR A 130 -6.36 -15.69 -10.81
C TYR A 130 -7.80 -16.08 -10.53
N ARG A 131 -8.64 -15.06 -10.35
CA ARG A 131 -10.09 -15.17 -10.23
C ARG A 131 -10.69 -14.03 -11.04
N ALA A 132 -11.77 -14.32 -11.77
CA ALA A 132 -12.55 -13.30 -12.43
C ALA A 132 -13.05 -12.27 -11.39
N PRO A 133 -13.19 -10.98 -11.74
CA PRO A 133 -13.65 -9.96 -10.82
C PRO A 133 -14.98 -10.33 -10.18
N GLY A 134 -15.02 -10.25 -8.84
CA GLY A 134 -16.16 -10.67 -8.04
C GLY A 134 -16.79 -9.53 -7.24
N THR A 135 -17.38 -9.89 -6.11
CA THR A 135 -17.95 -8.94 -5.14
C THR A 135 -16.89 -8.18 -4.35
N ASP A 136 -15.63 -8.67 -4.37
CA ASP A 136 -14.45 -8.06 -3.75
C ASP A 136 -13.89 -6.91 -4.61
N TRP A 137 -14.75 -5.93 -4.87
CA TRP A 137 -14.52 -4.88 -5.85
C TRP A 137 -13.53 -3.81 -5.35
N GLY A 138 -13.68 -3.27 -4.13
CA GLY A 138 -12.94 -2.06 -3.76
C GLY A 138 -11.42 -2.20 -3.73
N ASN A 139 -10.88 -3.39 -3.45
CA ASN A 139 -9.47 -3.68 -3.66
C ASN A 139 -9.25 -4.18 -5.10
N PRO A 140 -8.43 -3.53 -5.96
CA PRO A 140 -7.88 -2.19 -5.83
C PRO A 140 -8.71 -1.12 -6.58
N ASN A 141 -9.93 -1.43 -7.04
CA ASN A 141 -10.73 -0.51 -7.88
C ASN A 141 -10.94 0.88 -7.24
N ALA A 142 -11.09 0.96 -5.92
CA ALA A 142 -11.28 2.23 -5.21
C ALA A 142 -10.06 3.14 -5.32
N GLU A 143 -8.85 2.63 -5.09
CA GLU A 143 -7.63 3.45 -5.19
C GLU A 143 -7.34 3.84 -6.64
N ILE A 144 -7.69 3.00 -7.62
CA ILE A 144 -7.57 3.32 -9.05
C ILE A 144 -8.43 4.54 -9.40
N ALA A 145 -9.68 4.60 -8.93
CA ALA A 145 -10.54 5.78 -9.11
C ALA A 145 -9.89 7.04 -8.49
N GLY A 146 -9.26 6.90 -7.32
CA GLY A 146 -8.50 7.98 -6.69
C GLY A 146 -7.31 8.45 -7.54
N TYR A 147 -6.53 7.54 -8.12
CA TYR A 147 -5.40 7.90 -8.97
C TYR A 147 -5.83 8.57 -10.28
N PHE A 148 -6.88 8.08 -10.93
CA PHE A 148 -7.45 8.76 -12.09
C PHE A 148 -7.98 10.16 -11.74
N LYS A 149 -8.53 10.36 -10.52
CA LYS A 149 -8.94 11.68 -10.08
C LYS A 149 -7.77 12.62 -9.79
N ALA A 150 -6.67 12.12 -9.23
CA ALA A 150 -5.48 12.92 -8.92
C ALA A 150 -4.69 13.34 -10.18
N TYR A 151 -4.79 12.55 -11.25
CA TYR A 151 -4.05 12.71 -12.50
C TYR A 151 -5.00 12.77 -13.71
N GLU A 152 -6.12 13.47 -13.53
CA GLU A 152 -7.25 13.49 -14.46
C GLU A 152 -6.86 13.95 -15.87
N GLU A 153 -5.78 14.75 -16.01
CA GLU A 153 -5.29 15.18 -17.31
C GLU A 153 -4.76 14.06 -18.23
N TRP A 154 -4.51 12.87 -17.67
CA TRP A 154 -4.04 11.69 -18.40
C TRP A 154 -5.11 10.59 -18.48
N ALA A 155 -6.32 10.85 -18.00
CA ALA A 155 -7.44 9.94 -18.11
C ALA A 155 -8.12 10.01 -19.49
N VAL A 156 -9.05 9.08 -19.75
CA VAL A 156 -9.85 9.04 -20.99
C VAL A 156 -10.69 10.30 -21.17
N SER A 157 -11.42 10.69 -20.12
CA SER A 157 -12.19 11.92 -20.02
C SER A 157 -12.58 12.19 -18.57
N SER A 158 -12.88 13.46 -18.23
CA SER A 158 -13.42 13.81 -16.91
C SER A 158 -14.71 13.06 -16.56
N GLU A 159 -15.60 12.89 -17.54
CA GLU A 159 -16.86 12.15 -17.35
C GLU A 159 -16.63 10.68 -16.98
N TRP A 160 -15.63 10.04 -17.60
CA TRP A 160 -15.27 8.66 -17.28
C TRP A 160 -14.68 8.56 -15.86
N VAL A 161 -13.80 9.49 -15.47
CA VAL A 161 -13.23 9.55 -14.12
C VAL A 161 -14.32 9.78 -13.06
N ASP A 162 -15.23 10.71 -13.29
CA ASP A 162 -16.34 10.97 -12.38
C ASP A 162 -17.27 9.74 -12.27
N GLY A 163 -17.44 8.99 -13.36
CA GLY A 163 -18.14 7.69 -13.35
C GLY A 163 -17.47 6.63 -12.46
N LEU A 164 -16.14 6.50 -12.54
CA LEU A 164 -15.37 5.59 -11.66
C LEU A 164 -15.47 5.99 -10.19
N VAL A 165 -15.36 7.29 -9.90
CA VAL A 165 -15.50 7.82 -8.54
C VAL A 165 -16.91 7.55 -8.01
N GLU A 166 -17.94 7.78 -8.82
CA GLU A 166 -19.33 7.50 -8.44
C GLU A 166 -19.57 6.01 -8.18
N GLN A 167 -18.99 5.14 -9.01
CA GLN A 167 -19.06 3.69 -8.82
C GLN A 167 -18.40 3.28 -7.49
N ALA A 168 -17.25 3.84 -7.15
CA ALA A 168 -16.58 3.58 -5.87
C ALA A 168 -17.40 4.05 -4.67
N VAL A 169 -17.93 5.28 -4.72
CA VAL A 169 -18.79 5.81 -3.66
C VAL A 169 -20.03 4.93 -3.47
N ARG A 170 -20.66 4.49 -4.56
CA ARG A 170 -21.82 3.59 -4.52
C ARG A 170 -21.46 2.23 -3.95
N HIS A 171 -20.34 1.65 -4.37
CA HIS A 171 -19.89 0.35 -3.86
C HIS A 171 -19.70 0.40 -2.34
N LEU A 172 -18.95 1.37 -1.82
CA LEU A 172 -18.77 1.54 -0.38
C LEU A 172 -20.10 1.68 0.38
N ASN A 173 -21.02 2.47 -0.17
CA ASN A 173 -22.27 2.80 0.52
C ASN A 173 -23.33 1.70 0.47
N GLU A 174 -23.36 0.90 -0.59
CA GLU A 174 -24.47 -0.02 -0.86
C GLU A 174 -24.04 -1.50 -0.90
N ASN A 175 -22.78 -1.80 -1.21
CA ASN A 175 -22.35 -3.16 -1.57
C ASN A 175 -21.18 -3.72 -0.75
N SER A 176 -20.30 -2.88 -0.20
CA SER A 176 -19.18 -3.33 0.63
C SER A 176 -19.69 -3.98 1.91
N THR A 177 -19.01 -5.06 2.32
CA THR A 177 -19.25 -5.73 3.60
C THR A 177 -18.70 -4.96 4.78
N LEU A 178 -17.79 -3.99 4.54
CA LEU A 178 -17.13 -3.13 5.51
C LEU A 178 -16.25 -3.87 6.54
N ASP A 179 -15.80 -5.08 6.23
CA ASP A 179 -14.96 -5.94 7.08
C ASP A 179 -13.70 -6.49 6.37
N GLU A 180 -13.36 -5.97 5.19
CA GLU A 180 -12.16 -6.38 4.46
C GLU A 180 -11.14 -5.23 4.49
N PHE A 181 -10.05 -5.40 5.25
CA PHE A 181 -9.14 -4.30 5.52
C PHE A 181 -8.31 -3.87 4.30
N HIS A 182 -8.08 -4.75 3.31
CA HIS A 182 -7.39 -4.32 2.09
C HIS A 182 -8.27 -3.37 1.26
N GLU A 183 -9.57 -3.63 1.19
CA GLU A 183 -10.55 -2.70 0.63
C GLU A 183 -10.55 -1.37 1.40
N LEU A 184 -10.54 -1.39 2.73
CA LEU A 184 -10.43 -0.17 3.55
C LEU A 184 -9.21 0.66 3.15
N LEU A 185 -8.03 0.03 3.07
CA LEU A 185 -6.79 0.71 2.70
C LEU A 185 -6.87 1.35 1.30
N CYS A 186 -7.59 0.73 0.36
CA CYS A 186 -7.83 1.31 -0.97
C CYS A 186 -8.75 2.54 -0.90
N TYR A 187 -9.81 2.52 -0.08
CA TYR A 187 -10.68 3.68 0.11
C TYR A 187 -10.00 4.83 0.86
N LEU A 188 -9.11 4.54 1.82
CA LEU A 188 -8.32 5.58 2.49
C LEU A 188 -7.43 6.31 1.47
N ARG A 189 -6.74 5.56 0.58
CA ARG A 189 -5.97 6.16 -0.52
C ARG A 189 -6.85 6.93 -1.50
N MET A 190 -8.03 6.43 -1.83
CA MET A 190 -8.99 7.17 -2.67
C MET A 190 -9.41 8.49 -2.01
N ALA A 191 -9.74 8.46 -0.71
CA ALA A 191 -10.24 9.61 0.03
C ALA A 191 -9.24 10.78 0.03
N GLU A 192 -7.94 10.51 0.12
CA GLU A 192 -6.86 11.51 0.02
C GLU A 192 -6.81 12.25 -1.34
N ARG A 193 -7.39 11.65 -2.39
CA ARG A 193 -7.22 12.09 -3.78
C ARG A 193 -8.49 12.67 -4.42
N VAL A 194 -9.63 12.55 -3.74
CA VAL A 194 -10.91 13.06 -4.23
C VAL A 194 -11.31 14.37 -3.52
N PRO A 195 -12.14 15.23 -4.15
CA PRO A 195 -12.61 16.46 -3.52
C PRO A 195 -13.36 16.22 -2.20
N LEU A 196 -13.32 17.19 -1.29
CA LEU A 196 -14.00 17.11 0.02
C LEU A 196 -15.49 16.75 -0.07
N ALA A 197 -16.19 17.20 -1.11
CA ALA A 197 -17.59 16.85 -1.35
C ALA A 197 -17.79 15.34 -1.58
N VAL A 198 -16.84 14.67 -2.23
CA VAL A 198 -16.84 13.21 -2.43
C VAL A 198 -16.46 12.51 -1.13
N GLN A 199 -15.44 13.00 -0.42
CA GLN A 199 -15.04 12.45 0.89
C GLN A 199 -16.22 12.46 1.87
N ALA A 200 -16.99 13.55 1.92
CA ALA A 200 -18.16 13.67 2.77
C ALA A 200 -19.20 12.56 2.52
N ARG A 201 -19.42 12.19 1.24
CA ARG A 201 -20.36 11.12 0.84
C ARG A 201 -19.89 9.71 1.25
N MET A 202 -18.59 9.52 1.46
CA MET A 202 -18.02 8.24 1.91
C MET A 202 -17.82 8.18 3.44
N SER A 203 -17.68 9.34 4.08
CA SER A 203 -17.21 9.49 5.47
C SER A 203 -17.93 8.60 6.50
N GLY A 204 -19.26 8.47 6.40
CA GLY A 204 -20.04 7.64 7.32
C GLY A 204 -19.68 6.16 7.23
N LYS A 205 -19.71 5.60 6.03
CA LYS A 205 -19.41 4.18 5.77
C LYS A 205 -17.92 3.86 5.91
N LEU A 206 -17.05 4.76 5.47
CA LEU A 206 -15.62 4.63 5.69
C LEU A 206 -15.27 4.66 7.19
N GLY A 207 -15.95 5.51 7.96
CA GLY A 207 -15.80 5.54 9.41
C GLY A 207 -16.31 4.27 10.10
N GLU A 208 -17.37 3.63 9.61
CA GLU A 208 -17.81 2.32 10.09
C GLU A 208 -16.78 1.23 9.76
N MET A 209 -16.28 1.24 8.53
CA MET A 209 -15.29 0.27 8.03
C MET A 209 -13.98 0.35 8.81
N VAL A 210 -13.49 1.56 9.12
CA VAL A 210 -12.30 1.77 9.96
C VAL A 210 -12.45 1.11 11.33
N GLU A 211 -13.60 1.23 11.98
CA GLU A 211 -13.83 0.60 13.30
C GLU A 211 -13.89 -0.92 13.21
N ARG A 212 -14.52 -1.46 12.17
CA ARG A 212 -14.73 -2.90 12.01
C ARG A 212 -13.45 -3.63 11.59
N CYS A 213 -12.64 -3.01 10.75
CA CYS A 213 -11.44 -3.64 10.20
C CYS A 213 -10.23 -3.54 11.13
N THR A 214 -10.25 -2.66 12.13
CA THR A 214 -9.06 -2.37 12.96
C THR A 214 -9.12 -3.07 14.30
N VAL A 215 -8.14 -3.94 14.57
CA VAL A 215 -8.08 -4.71 15.83
C VAL A 215 -7.44 -3.89 16.95
N LYS A 216 -8.24 -3.52 17.95
CA LYS A 216 -7.81 -2.63 19.04
C LYS A 216 -7.07 -3.38 20.16
N GLU A 217 -7.33 -4.68 20.28
CA GLU A 217 -6.86 -5.53 21.36
C GLU A 217 -5.43 -6.02 21.10
N PRO A 218 -4.50 -5.88 22.07
CA PRO A 218 -3.10 -6.28 21.90
C PRO A 218 -2.88 -7.73 21.46
N GLN A 219 -3.76 -8.65 21.86
CA GLN A 219 -3.68 -10.07 21.52
C GLN A 219 -3.86 -10.31 20.02
N GLY A 220 -4.59 -9.44 19.32
CA GLY A 220 -4.81 -9.58 17.88
C GLY A 220 -3.69 -9.01 17.02
N TRP A 221 -2.77 -8.21 17.59
CA TRP A 221 -1.71 -7.56 16.81
C TRP A 221 -0.67 -8.55 16.27
N GLU A 222 -0.55 -9.75 16.84
CA GLU A 222 0.36 -10.79 16.31
C GLU A 222 -0.15 -11.47 15.03
N GLY A 223 -1.44 -11.33 14.72
CA GLY A 223 -2.09 -11.96 13.57
C GLY A 223 -1.97 -11.18 12.27
N TYR A 224 -2.53 -11.75 11.20
CA TYR A 224 -2.72 -11.07 9.92
C TYR A 224 -3.99 -10.22 9.95
N GLU A 225 -3.93 -9.13 10.71
CA GLU A 225 -5.03 -8.21 10.97
C GLU A 225 -4.55 -6.76 10.81
N LEU A 226 -5.47 -5.82 10.54
CA LEU A 226 -5.12 -4.40 10.48
C LEU A 226 -5.00 -3.82 11.89
N GLN A 227 -3.79 -3.40 12.24
CA GLN A 227 -3.49 -2.77 13.52
C GLN A 227 -3.87 -1.27 13.53
N PRO A 228 -4.05 -0.65 14.72
CA PRO A 228 -4.36 0.77 14.86
C PRO A 228 -3.41 1.69 14.09
N VAL A 229 -2.10 1.48 14.18
CA VAL A 229 -1.11 2.26 13.42
C VAL A 229 -1.18 2.04 11.89
N GLY A 230 -1.76 0.94 11.44
CA GLY A 230 -2.00 0.69 10.02
C GLY A 230 -3.20 1.47 9.48
N ALA A 231 -4.29 1.56 10.27
CA ALA A 231 -5.47 2.35 9.94
C ALA A 231 -5.25 3.86 10.13
N VAL A 232 -4.42 4.21 11.11
CA VAL A 232 -4.09 5.57 11.52
C VAL A 232 -2.57 5.73 11.52
N PRO A 233 -1.94 5.89 10.35
CA PRO A 233 -0.47 5.94 10.27
C PRO A 233 0.14 7.26 10.72
N THR A 234 -0.68 8.30 10.94
CA THR A 234 -0.23 9.61 11.40
C THR A 234 -1.21 10.22 12.40
N PRO A 235 -0.74 11.10 13.31
CA PRO A 235 -1.63 11.91 14.16
C PRO A 235 -2.58 12.85 13.39
N GLN A 236 -2.32 13.10 12.10
CA GLN A 236 -3.15 13.96 11.25
C GLN A 236 -4.32 13.20 10.59
N SER A 237 -4.40 11.89 10.78
CA SER A 237 -5.51 11.10 10.26
C SER A 237 -6.85 11.59 10.82
N PRO A 238 -7.91 11.69 9.99
CA PRO A 238 -9.26 12.04 10.45
C PRO A 238 -9.85 11.03 11.45
N TYR A 239 -9.23 9.84 11.57
CA TYR A 239 -9.65 8.79 12.48
C TYR A 239 -8.81 8.73 13.76
N TYR A 240 -7.83 9.62 13.95
CA TYR A 240 -6.91 9.58 15.10
C TYR A 240 -7.63 9.49 16.45
N GLU A 241 -8.62 10.36 16.70
CA GLU A 241 -9.34 10.41 17.98
C GLU A 241 -10.06 9.11 18.33
N ARG A 242 -10.38 8.25 17.35
CA ARG A 242 -11.06 6.97 17.57
C ARG A 242 -10.15 5.87 18.13
N PHE A 243 -8.84 6.06 18.00
CA PHE A 243 -7.81 5.10 18.41
C PHE A 243 -6.75 5.73 19.34
N ALA A 244 -6.94 6.98 19.75
CA ALA A 244 -5.97 7.74 20.55
C ALA A 244 -5.62 7.03 21.88
N ASP A 245 -6.54 6.26 22.44
CA ASP A 245 -6.37 5.46 23.65
C ASP A 245 -5.53 4.19 23.45
N VAL A 246 -5.60 3.56 22.26
CA VAL A 246 -4.88 2.31 21.95
C VAL A 246 -3.56 2.52 21.20
N LEU A 247 -3.40 3.65 20.50
CA LEU A 247 -2.21 3.97 19.71
C LEU A 247 -0.89 3.94 20.51
N PRO A 248 -0.79 4.49 21.74
CA PRO A 248 0.45 4.41 22.52
C PRO A 248 0.93 2.98 22.74
N ALA A 249 0.03 2.08 23.16
CA ALA A 249 0.35 0.67 23.38
C ALA A 249 0.68 -0.06 22.07
N ASN A 250 0.00 0.26 20.97
CA ASN A 250 0.29 -0.33 19.67
C ASN A 250 1.64 0.14 19.09
N LEU A 251 2.03 1.40 19.32
CA LEU A 251 3.36 1.91 18.95
C LEU A 251 4.49 1.27 19.78
N ASP A 252 4.26 1.08 21.08
CA ASP A 252 5.22 0.36 21.95
C ASP A 252 5.39 -1.09 21.48
N TRP A 253 4.28 -1.77 21.19
CA TRP A 253 4.30 -3.11 20.61
C TRP A 253 5.05 -3.15 19.27
N LEU A 254 4.86 -2.15 18.40
CA LEU A 254 5.56 -2.08 17.13
C LEU A 254 7.08 -1.98 17.32
N LEU A 255 7.54 -1.14 18.26
CA LEU A 255 8.96 -1.01 18.60
C LEU A 255 9.55 -2.33 19.12
N ASP A 256 8.81 -3.02 19.98
CA ASP A 256 9.25 -4.29 20.60
C ASP A 256 9.34 -5.45 19.61
N ARG A 257 8.77 -5.30 18.40
CA ARG A 257 8.79 -6.32 17.33
C ARG A 257 9.90 -6.11 16.30
N GLN A 258 10.70 -5.06 16.42
CA GLN A 258 11.90 -4.94 15.60
C GLN A 258 12.87 -6.07 15.96
N THR A 259 13.28 -6.84 14.94
CA THR A 259 14.28 -7.91 15.09
C THR A 259 15.67 -7.33 15.37
N GLU A 260 16.61 -8.18 15.82
CA GLU A 260 18.02 -7.79 15.99
C GLU A 260 18.68 -7.32 14.68
N GLU A 261 18.14 -7.73 13.53
CA GLU A 261 18.59 -7.27 12.22
C GLU A 261 18.11 -5.85 11.87
N GLY A 262 17.18 -5.28 12.64
CA GLY A 262 16.55 -3.98 12.40
C GLY A 262 15.28 -4.03 11.56
N ALA A 263 14.73 -5.21 11.27
CA ALA A 263 13.56 -5.40 10.42
C ALA A 263 12.34 -5.92 11.16
N TRP A 264 11.17 -5.86 10.50
CA TRP A 264 9.95 -6.55 10.91
C TRP A 264 9.59 -7.64 9.91
N GLU A 265 9.01 -8.70 10.42
CA GLU A 265 8.65 -9.90 9.67
C GLU A 265 7.19 -9.84 9.21
N PRO A 266 6.86 -10.40 8.04
CA PRO A 266 5.47 -10.59 7.64
C PRO A 266 4.77 -11.58 8.58
N ALA A 267 3.50 -11.32 8.89
CA ALA A 267 2.65 -12.19 9.72
C ALA A 267 2.02 -13.35 8.93
N TRP A 268 2.46 -13.58 7.68
CA TRP A 268 1.93 -14.59 6.77
C TRP A 268 3.04 -15.40 6.12
N SER A 269 2.66 -16.48 5.46
CA SER A 269 3.52 -17.26 4.56
C SER A 269 2.69 -17.84 3.41
N TRP A 270 3.35 -18.20 2.30
CA TRP A 270 2.61 -18.71 1.14
C TRP A 270 2.11 -20.15 1.32
N GLY A 271 2.75 -20.96 2.18
CA GLY A 271 2.44 -22.38 2.31
C GLY A 271 2.69 -23.20 1.03
N ARG A 272 3.40 -22.62 0.06
CA ARG A 272 3.84 -23.22 -1.22
C ARG A 272 5.03 -22.43 -1.76
N ASP A 273 5.66 -22.95 -2.82
CA ASP A 273 6.79 -22.32 -3.51
C ASP A 273 7.85 -21.80 -2.52
N GLU A 274 8.36 -22.68 -1.65
CA GLU A 274 9.11 -22.31 -0.44
C GLU A 274 10.39 -21.48 -0.72
N ASP A 275 11.09 -21.79 -1.81
CA ASP A 275 12.30 -21.06 -2.21
C ASP A 275 11.95 -19.63 -2.67
N GLU A 276 10.90 -19.46 -3.46
CA GLU A 276 10.42 -18.15 -3.89
C GLU A 276 9.78 -17.36 -2.75
N TRP A 277 9.09 -18.03 -1.83
CA TRP A 277 8.61 -17.42 -0.60
C TRP A 277 9.78 -16.90 0.25
N ALA A 278 10.88 -17.65 0.37
CA ALA A 278 12.05 -17.19 1.13
C ALA A 278 12.61 -15.87 0.56
N ALA A 279 12.67 -15.74 -0.77
CA ALA A 279 13.05 -14.49 -1.42
C ALA A 279 12.02 -13.36 -1.23
N ALA A 280 10.73 -13.66 -1.43
CA ALA A 280 9.65 -12.69 -1.25
C ALA A 280 9.53 -12.21 0.20
N ARG A 281 9.83 -13.05 1.18
CA ARG A 281 9.87 -12.70 2.60
C ARG A 281 10.91 -11.64 2.91
N GLU A 282 12.13 -11.75 2.36
CA GLU A 282 13.16 -10.72 2.56
C GLU A 282 12.79 -9.38 1.87
N GLU A 283 12.12 -9.46 0.72
CA GLU A 283 11.53 -8.29 0.06
C GLU A 283 10.41 -7.67 0.92
N TRP A 284 9.51 -8.48 1.50
CA TRP A 284 8.47 -8.01 2.42
C TRP A 284 9.02 -7.38 3.69
N LYS A 285 10.08 -7.94 4.27
CA LYS A 285 10.79 -7.30 5.41
C LYS A 285 11.25 -5.90 5.04
N SER A 286 11.63 -5.64 3.79
CA SER A 286 12.00 -4.30 3.31
C SER A 286 10.81 -3.35 3.29
N VAL A 287 9.69 -3.80 2.72
CA VAL A 287 8.43 -3.02 2.62
C VAL A 287 7.87 -2.69 4.01
N ILE A 288 7.76 -3.70 4.88
CA ILE A 288 7.20 -3.56 6.23
C ILE A 288 8.10 -2.67 7.09
N THR A 289 9.43 -2.88 7.05
CA THR A 289 10.39 -2.05 7.79
C THR A 289 10.27 -0.59 7.40
N LEU A 290 10.24 -0.27 6.10
CA LEU A 290 10.10 1.11 5.65
C LEU A 290 8.78 1.72 6.13
N ASN A 291 7.67 0.98 6.03
CA ASN A 291 6.36 1.45 6.49
C ASN A 291 6.34 1.74 8.00
N ASN A 292 6.92 0.84 8.80
CA ASN A 292 7.00 1.01 10.26
C ASN A 292 7.88 2.20 10.65
N LEU A 293 9.00 2.43 9.94
CA LEU A 293 9.83 3.61 10.14
C LEU A 293 9.08 4.92 9.79
N ARG A 294 8.24 4.92 8.74
CA ARG A 294 7.39 6.07 8.40
C ARG A 294 6.37 6.37 9.49
N ILE A 295 5.67 5.33 9.98
CA ILE A 295 4.70 5.43 11.07
C ILE A 295 5.38 5.98 12.33
N LEU A 296 6.48 5.36 12.77
CA LEU A 296 7.16 5.76 13.99
C LEU A 296 7.70 7.19 13.90
N ARG A 297 8.23 7.60 12.75
CA ARG A 297 8.58 9.01 12.50
C ARG A 297 7.37 9.94 12.61
N ALA A 298 6.23 9.59 12.02
CA ALA A 298 5.00 10.41 12.06
C ALA A 298 4.48 10.61 13.50
N TYR A 299 4.71 9.63 14.37
CA TYR A 299 4.37 9.69 15.80
C TYR A 299 5.49 10.21 16.70
N GLY A 300 6.64 10.64 16.15
CA GLY A 300 7.77 11.13 16.94
C GLY A 300 8.45 10.05 17.80
N ARG A 301 8.39 8.78 17.36
CA ARG A 301 8.95 7.59 18.01
C ARG A 301 10.20 7.03 17.29
N GLY A 302 10.82 7.83 16.42
CA GLY A 302 12.02 7.47 15.65
C GLY A 302 13.28 8.16 16.14
#